data_AF-A0A1X7IG12-F1
#
_entry.id   AF-A0A1X7IG12-F1
#
_cell.length_a   1.000
_cell.length_b   1.000
_cell.length_c   1.000
_cell.angle_alpha   90.00
_cell.angle_beta   90.00
_cell.angle_gamma   90.00
#
_symmetry.space_group_name_H-M   'P 1'
#
loop_
_entity.id
_entity.type
_entity.pdbx_description
1 polymer ?
#
loop_
_entity_poly.entity_id
_entity_poly.type
_entity_poly.pdbx_seq_one_letter_code
_entity_poly.pdbx_strand_id
1 'polypeptide(L)'
;MKKIIGFDQAVRVILFMVCTLILFHASILIGILGFDYAPIDLLWGGKMQTRQQLLNFEIASLAAVVLILLLVLIRAKKVNFSKLIGFSKIAMWLLFVMFMLNTVGNIIAPSNFEKVFAIVTAALSVLFLRLAIEKSEV
;
A
#
# COMPACT_ATOMS: atom_id res chain seq x y z
N MET A 1 5.72 -17.01 22.65
CA MET A 1 5.06 -15.70 22.51
C MET A 1 3.76 -15.90 21.74
N LYS A 2 2.59 -15.58 22.32
CA LYS A 2 1.33 -15.59 21.56
C LYS A 2 1.47 -14.63 20.37
N LYS A 3 1.24 -15.11 19.15
CA LYS A 3 1.23 -14.26 17.96
C LYS A 3 0.02 -13.31 18.10
N ILE A 4 0.26 -12.01 18.33
CA ILE A 4 -0.80 -11.00 18.51
C ILE A 4 -1.70 -10.95 17.26
N ILE A 5 -1.12 -11.19 16.08
CA ILE A 5 -1.83 -11.29 14.80
C ILE A 5 -1.40 -12.59 14.10
N GLY A 6 -2.37 -13.44 13.73
CA GLY A 6 -2.12 -14.65 12.93
C GLY A 6 -1.66 -14.32 11.51
N PHE A 7 -0.93 -15.23 10.83
CA PHE A 7 -0.47 -14.99 9.46
C PHE A 7 -1.65 -14.78 8.50
N ASP A 8 -2.63 -15.68 8.51
CA ASP A 8 -3.81 -15.60 7.64
C ASP A 8 -4.71 -14.40 7.98
N GLN A 9 -4.73 -13.98 9.24
CA GLN A 9 -5.40 -12.75 9.65
C GLN A 9 -4.69 -11.54 9.04
N ALA A 10 -3.36 -11.45 9.18
CA ALA A 10 -2.59 -10.36 8.58
C ALA A 10 -2.77 -10.30 7.06
N VAL A 11 -2.73 -11.45 6.37
CA VAL A 11 -2.99 -11.53 4.92
C VAL A 11 -4.38 -10.98 4.59
N ARG A 12 -5.44 -11.40 5.29
CA ARG A 12 -6.80 -10.91 5.02
C ARG A 12 -6.92 -9.41 5.22
N VAL A 13 -6.33 -8.87 6.29
CA VAL A 13 -6.37 -7.42 6.58
C VAL A 13 -5.58 -6.65 5.52
N ILE A 14 -4.38 -7.11 5.14
CA ILE A 14 -3.60 -6.47 4.07
C ILE A 14 -4.39 -6.48 2.76
N LEU A 15 -4.96 -7.61 2.37
CA LEU A 15 -5.75 -7.70 1.13
C LEU A 15 -6.92 -6.73 1.14
N PHE A 16 -7.65 -6.62 2.26
CA PHE A 16 -8.73 -5.65 2.40
C PHE A 16 -8.24 -4.20 2.24
N MET A 17 -7.15 -3.83 2.92
CA MET A 17 -6.58 -2.49 2.85
C MET A 17 -6.04 -2.17 1.45
N VAL A 18 -5.33 -3.10 0.82
CA VAL A 18 -4.77 -2.96 -0.54
C VAL A 18 -5.89 -2.83 -1.56
N CYS A 19 -6.95 -3.66 -1.50
CA CYS A 19 -8.10 -3.50 -2.37
C CYS A 19 -8.80 -2.15 -2.17
N THR A 20 -8.92 -1.68 -0.93
CA THR A 20 -9.47 -0.35 -0.64
C THR A 20 -8.61 0.76 -1.23
N LEU A 21 -7.28 0.65 -1.16
CA LEU A 21 -6.35 1.60 -1.79
C LEU A 21 -6.45 1.57 -3.32
N ILE A 22 -6.63 0.39 -3.93
CA ILE A 22 -6.88 0.27 -5.38
C ILE A 22 -8.15 1.05 -5.74
N LEU A 23 -9.24 0.85 -5.00
CA LEU A 23 -10.49 1.57 -5.23
C LEU A 23 -10.32 3.08 -5.04
N PHE A 24 -9.55 3.51 -4.03
CA PHE A 24 -9.23 4.92 -3.80
C PHE A 24 -8.51 5.55 -5.00
N HIS A 25 -7.40 4.95 -5.46
CA HIS A 25 -6.66 5.46 -6.63
C HIS A 25 -7.51 5.42 -7.90
N ALA A 26 -8.24 4.33 -8.12
CA ALA A 26 -9.15 4.22 -9.26
C ALA A 26 -10.25 5.31 -9.24
N SER A 27 -10.78 5.63 -8.06
CA SER A 27 -11.79 6.69 -7.89
C SER A 27 -11.23 8.06 -8.23
N ILE A 28 -9.98 8.35 -7.84
CA ILE A 28 -9.30 9.61 -8.21
C ILE A 28 -9.07 9.66 -9.73
N LEU A 29 -8.58 8.57 -10.34
CA LEU A 29 -8.37 8.51 -11.79
C LEU A 29 -9.67 8.69 -12.57
N ILE A 30 -10.76 8.05 -12.14
CA ILE A 30 -12.10 8.21 -12.72
C ILE A 30 -12.59 9.66 -12.52
N GLY A 31 -12.40 10.24 -11.34
CA GLY A 31 -12.71 11.64 -11.05
C GLY A 31 -12.01 12.61 -11.98
N ILE A 32 -10.69 12.42 -12.16
CA ILE A 32 -9.88 13.21 -13.07
C ILE A 32 -10.38 13.02 -14.50
N LEU A 33 -10.36 11.79 -15.04
CA LEU A 33 -10.58 11.51 -16.46
C LEU A 33 -12.05 11.67 -16.91
N GLY A 34 -13.02 11.37 -16.04
CA GLY A 34 -14.44 11.31 -16.38
C GLY A 34 -15.28 12.50 -15.90
N PHE A 35 -14.85 13.19 -14.83
CA PHE A 35 -15.64 14.25 -14.19
C PHE A 35 -14.89 15.58 -14.06
N ASP A 36 -13.68 15.67 -14.61
CA ASP A 36 -12.77 16.82 -14.52
C ASP A 36 -12.51 17.32 -13.08
N TYR A 37 -12.60 16.41 -12.12
CA TYR A 37 -12.33 16.68 -10.71
C TYR A 37 -10.92 16.21 -10.33
N ALA A 38 -10.08 17.13 -9.86
CA ALA A 38 -8.69 16.84 -9.48
C ALA A 38 -8.37 17.43 -8.09
N PRO A 39 -8.31 16.60 -7.02
CA PRO A 39 -8.05 17.07 -5.65
C PRO A 39 -6.55 17.28 -5.40
N ILE A 40 -5.92 18.19 -6.16
CA ILE A 40 -4.48 18.45 -6.16
C ILE A 40 -3.97 18.88 -4.78
N ASP A 41 -4.74 19.68 -4.04
CA ASP A 41 -4.34 20.22 -2.74
C ASP A 41 -4.41 19.20 -1.60
N LEU A 42 -5.15 18.10 -1.80
CA LEU A 42 -5.38 17.08 -0.78
C LEU A 42 -4.37 15.92 -0.85
N LEU A 43 -3.75 15.72 -2.01
CA LEU A 43 -2.90 14.57 -2.30
C LEU A 43 -1.43 15.01 -2.44
N TRP A 44 -0.51 14.10 -2.12
CA TRP A 44 0.93 14.30 -2.32
C TRP A 44 1.51 15.57 -1.67
N GLY A 45 1.09 15.87 -0.46
CA GLY A 45 1.55 17.04 0.31
C GLY A 45 1.05 18.36 -0.24
N GLY A 46 0.07 18.37 -1.15
CA GLY A 46 -0.35 19.56 -1.89
C GLY A 46 0.77 20.13 -2.79
N LYS A 47 1.76 19.32 -3.15
CA LYS A 47 2.93 19.75 -3.93
C LYS A 47 2.76 19.61 -5.44
N MET A 48 1.68 18.98 -5.88
CA MET A 48 1.41 18.79 -7.30
C MET A 48 0.98 20.13 -7.91
N GLN A 49 1.56 20.50 -9.04
CA GLN A 49 1.28 21.80 -9.68
C GLN A 49 0.26 21.69 -10.80
N THR A 50 0.06 20.49 -11.35
CA THR A 50 -0.81 20.28 -12.52
C THR A 50 -1.62 19.00 -12.41
N ARG A 51 -2.78 18.99 -13.07
CA ARG A 51 -3.64 17.80 -13.23
C ARG A 51 -2.89 16.64 -13.87
N GLN A 52 -2.04 16.92 -14.86
CA GLN A 52 -1.24 15.90 -15.52
C GLN A 52 -0.21 15.26 -14.58
N GLN A 53 0.42 16.08 -13.72
CA GLN A 53 1.35 15.57 -12.73
C GLN A 53 0.63 14.66 -11.72
N LEU A 54 -0.52 15.10 -11.19
CA LEU A 54 -1.34 14.27 -10.31
C LEU A 54 -1.74 12.96 -10.99
N LEU A 55 -2.23 13.02 -12.24
CA LEU A 55 -2.62 11.84 -13.02
C LEU A 55 -1.47 10.82 -13.13
N ASN A 56 -0.26 11.27 -13.45
CA ASN A 56 0.91 10.39 -13.58
C ASN A 56 1.25 9.70 -12.24
N PHE A 57 1.20 10.45 -11.13
CA PHE A 57 1.47 9.92 -9.80
C PHE A 57 0.37 8.93 -9.34
N GLU A 58 -0.89 9.19 -9.65
CA GLU A 58 -1.99 8.27 -9.34
C GLU A 58 -1.91 6.96 -10.15
N ILE A 59 -1.50 7.03 -11.43
CA ILE A 59 -1.24 5.83 -12.25
C ILE A 59 -0.08 5.02 -11.64
N ALA A 60 1.01 5.69 -11.28
CA ALA A 60 2.17 5.04 -10.66
C ALA A 60 1.80 4.38 -9.31
N SER A 61 1.02 5.07 -8.47
CA SER A 61 0.51 4.53 -7.21
C SER A 61 -0.41 3.34 -7.42
N LEU A 62 -1.35 3.41 -8.35
CA LEU A 62 -2.23 2.29 -8.66
C LEU A 62 -1.42 1.07 -9.11
N ALA A 63 -0.45 1.26 -10.01
CA ALA A 63 0.43 0.18 -10.45
C ALA A 63 1.25 -0.42 -9.28
N ALA A 64 1.79 0.42 -8.39
CA ALA A 64 2.51 -0.02 -7.21
C ALA A 64 1.62 -0.83 -6.26
N VAL A 65 0.38 -0.38 -6.01
CA VAL A 65 -0.56 -1.09 -5.12
C VAL A 65 -1.01 -2.42 -5.73
N VAL A 66 -1.18 -2.51 -7.05
CA VAL A 66 -1.45 -3.77 -7.76
C VAL A 66 -0.26 -4.73 -7.66
N LEU A 67 0.98 -4.23 -7.77
CA LEU A 67 2.18 -5.03 -7.56
C LEU A 67 2.23 -5.56 -6.12
N ILE A 68 1.91 -4.72 -5.12
CA ILE A 68 1.80 -5.13 -3.72
C ILE A 68 0.77 -6.24 -3.55
N LEU A 69 -0.41 -6.12 -4.16
CA LEU A 69 -1.45 -7.16 -4.13
C LEU A 69 -0.89 -8.49 -4.62
N LEU A 70 -0.23 -8.51 -5.77
CA LEU A 70 0.37 -9.71 -6.33
C LEU A 70 1.42 -10.32 -5.39
N LEU A 71 2.32 -9.51 -4.83
CA LEU A 71 3.36 -9.96 -3.91
C LEU A 71 2.77 -10.59 -2.64
N VAL A 72 1.67 -10.03 -2.11
CA VAL A 72 0.97 -10.58 -0.94
C VAL A 72 0.29 -11.90 -1.29
N LEU A 73 -0.34 -12.02 -2.46
CA LEU A 73 -0.94 -13.28 -2.92
C LEU A 73 0.10 -14.39 -3.11
N ILE A 74 1.27 -14.05 -3.68
CA ILE A 74 2.40 -14.99 -3.81
C ILE A 74 2.87 -15.41 -2.41
N ARG A 75 3.07 -14.45 -1.50
CA ARG A 75 3.53 -14.72 -0.14
C ARG A 75 2.55 -15.62 0.63
N ALA A 76 1.25 -15.46 0.38
CA ALA A 76 0.18 -16.26 0.95
C ALA A 76 -0.05 -17.60 0.22
N LYS A 77 0.76 -17.95 -0.79
CA LYS A 77 0.61 -19.15 -1.64
C LYS A 77 -0.79 -19.25 -2.29
N LYS A 78 -1.47 -18.11 -2.51
CA LYS A 78 -2.79 -18.04 -3.15
C LYS A 78 -2.72 -18.02 -4.68
N VAL A 79 -1.53 -17.80 -5.23
CA VAL A 79 -1.23 -17.88 -6.67
C VAL A 79 -0.01 -18.78 -6.86
N ASN A 80 0.01 -19.54 -7.95
CA ASN A 80 1.02 -20.59 -8.16
C ASN A 80 2.33 -20.03 -8.76
N PHE A 81 3.09 -19.30 -7.95
CA PHE A 81 4.42 -18.78 -8.29
C PHE A 81 5.48 -19.25 -7.28
N SER A 82 5.66 -20.57 -7.18
CA SER A 82 6.57 -21.20 -6.20
C SER A 82 7.99 -20.63 -6.23
N LYS A 83 8.52 -20.33 -7.43
CA LYS A 83 9.86 -19.74 -7.63
C LYS A 83 10.02 -18.35 -7.01
N LEU A 84 8.92 -17.61 -6.81
CA LEU A 84 8.93 -16.24 -6.29
C LEU A 84 8.68 -16.15 -4.78
N ILE A 85 8.49 -17.27 -4.08
CA ILE A 85 8.22 -17.25 -2.63
C ILE A 85 9.39 -16.62 -1.86
N GLY A 86 10.63 -16.95 -2.21
CA GLY A 86 11.83 -16.33 -1.60
C GLY A 86 11.89 -14.82 -1.83
N PHE A 87 11.67 -14.39 -3.08
CA PHE A 87 11.61 -12.98 -3.46
C PHE A 87 10.49 -12.23 -2.73
N SER A 88 9.30 -12.84 -2.60
CA SER A 88 8.16 -12.22 -1.91
C SER A 88 8.50 -11.89 -0.45
N LYS A 89 9.30 -12.71 0.24
CA LYS A 89 9.74 -12.43 1.62
C LYS A 89 10.62 -11.19 1.70
N ILE A 90 11.56 -11.03 0.77
CA ILE A 90 12.41 -9.82 0.67
C ILE A 90 11.53 -8.61 0.37
N ALA A 91 10.58 -8.76 -0.54
CA ALA A 91 9.62 -7.70 -0.86
C ALA A 91 8.77 -7.29 0.35
N MET A 92 8.35 -8.21 1.23
CA MET A 92 7.62 -7.86 2.47
C MET A 92 8.48 -6.99 3.40
N TRP A 93 9.79 -7.25 3.51
CA TRP A 93 10.71 -6.39 4.27
C TRP A 93 10.84 -5.00 3.65
N LEU A 94 10.98 -4.92 2.32
CA LEU A 94 11.02 -3.65 1.60
C LEU A 94 9.74 -2.85 1.82
N LEU A 95 8.58 -3.50 1.71
CA LEU A 95 7.28 -2.86 1.94
C LEU A 95 7.10 -2.41 3.39
N PHE A 96 7.58 -3.19 4.37
CA PHE A 96 7.61 -2.76 5.77
C PHE A 96 8.34 -1.42 5.94
N VAL A 97 9.57 -1.32 5.42
CA VAL A 97 10.39 -0.10 5.50
C VAL A 97 9.72 1.04 4.72
N MET A 98 9.25 0.78 3.51
CA MET A 98 8.57 1.78 2.67
C MET A 98 7.33 2.35 3.36
N PHE A 99 6.48 1.52 3.98
CA PHE A 99 5.30 1.99 4.71
C PHE A 99 5.65 2.67 6.04
N MET A 100 6.76 2.28 6.68
CA MET A 100 7.29 3.00 7.83
C MET A 100 7.72 4.42 7.45
N LEU A 101 8.46 4.57 6.35
CA LEU A 101 8.84 5.88 5.82
C LEU A 101 7.63 6.71 5.39
N ASN A 102 6.64 6.09 4.73
CA ASN A 102 5.37 6.76 4.42
C ASN A 102 4.68 7.26 5.69
N THR A 103 4.64 6.47 6.76
CA THR A 103 4.05 6.89 8.04
C THR A 103 4.70 8.16 8.57
N VAL A 104 6.04 8.25 8.52
CA VAL A 104 6.75 9.48 8.90
C VAL A 104 6.34 10.63 7.98
N GLY A 105 6.30 10.42 6.67
CA GLY A 105 5.84 11.41 5.69
C GLY A 105 4.42 11.91 5.94
N ASN A 106 3.49 11.02 6.25
CA ASN A 106 2.10 11.34 6.55
C ASN A 106 1.95 12.09 7.88
N ILE A 107 2.75 11.79 8.91
CA ILE A 107 2.74 12.53 10.19
C ILE A 107 3.19 13.99 10.00
N ILE A 108 4.22 14.21 9.18
CA ILE A 108 4.77 15.55 8.93
C ILE A 108 4.01 16.31 7.84
N ALA A 109 3.03 15.69 7.19
CA ALA A 109 2.27 16.30 6.11
C ALA A 109 1.48 17.53 6.61
N PRO A 110 1.36 18.60 5.81
CA PRO A 110 0.61 19.79 6.20
C PRO A 110 -0.90 19.53 6.26
N SER A 111 -1.42 18.64 5.41
CA SER A 111 -2.84 18.35 5.30
C SER A 111 -3.34 17.40 6.40
N ASN A 112 -4.45 17.75 7.05
CA ASN A 112 -5.12 16.86 8.01
C ASN A 112 -5.58 15.54 7.36
N PHE A 113 -5.95 15.58 6.07
CA PHE A 113 -6.32 14.39 5.31
C PHE A 113 -5.15 13.39 5.26
N GLU A 114 -3.95 13.87 4.98
CA GLU A 114 -2.75 13.02 4.88
C GLU A 114 -2.27 12.53 6.25
N LYS A 115 -2.48 13.31 7.31
CA LYS A 115 -2.17 12.86 8.69
C LYS A 115 -3.02 11.66 9.10
N VAL A 116 -4.30 11.61 8.69
CA VAL A 116 -5.15 10.43 8.95
C VAL A 116 -4.60 9.20 8.23
N PHE A 117 -4.03 9.37 7.03
CA PHE A 117 -3.37 8.30 6.30
C PHE A 117 -2.15 7.71 7.05
N ALA A 118 -1.54 8.43 7.98
CA ALA A 118 -0.46 7.88 8.81
C ALA A 118 -0.90 6.64 9.60
N ILE A 119 -2.16 6.61 10.05
CA ILE A 119 -2.72 5.44 10.76
C ILE A 119 -2.78 4.23 9.83
N VAL A 120 -3.19 4.46 8.58
CA VAL A 120 -3.29 3.42 7.54
C VAL A 120 -1.91 2.89 7.19
N THR A 121 -0.93 3.77 6.95
CA THR A 121 0.44 3.36 6.60
C THR A 121 1.17 2.70 7.77
N ALA A 122 0.91 3.13 9.01
CA ALA A 122 1.46 2.50 10.21
C ALA A 122 0.92 1.08 10.37
N ALA A 123 -0.39 0.90 10.21
CA ALA A 123 -1.02 -0.42 10.24
C ALA A 123 -0.45 -1.34 9.14
N LEU A 124 -0.33 -0.85 7.91
CA LEU A 124 0.30 -1.61 6.81
C LEU A 124 1.74 -1.98 7.12
N SER A 125 2.54 -1.07 7.67
CA SER A 125 3.93 -1.35 8.07
C SER A 125 3.99 -2.53 9.04
N VAL A 126 3.22 -2.51 10.13
CA VAL A 126 3.19 -3.61 11.12
C VAL A 126 2.73 -4.93 10.48
N LEU A 127 1.73 -4.89 9.61
CA LEU A 127 1.22 -6.09 8.92
C LEU A 127 2.26 -6.66 7.94
N PHE A 128 2.98 -5.82 7.19
CA PHE A 128 4.06 -6.29 6.32
C PHE A 128 5.23 -6.88 7.11
N LEU A 129 5.60 -6.29 8.24
CA LEU A 129 6.57 -6.88 9.16
C LEU A 129 6.12 -8.27 9.59
N ARG A 130 4.83 -8.44 9.91
CA ARG A 130 4.27 -9.73 10.30
C ARG A 130 4.40 -10.79 9.20
N LEU A 131 4.18 -10.44 7.93
CA LEU A 131 4.38 -11.35 6.79
C LEU A 131 5.87 -11.62 6.50
N ALA A 132 6.74 -10.64 6.76
CA ALA A 132 8.17 -10.71 6.52
C ALA A 132 8.89 -11.67 7.49
N ILE A 133 8.50 -11.66 8.77
CA ILE A 133 9.09 -12.52 9.82
C ILE A 133 8.54 -13.96 9.80
N GLU A 134 7.43 -14.23 9.10
CA GLU A 134 6.90 -15.59 9.00
C GLU A 134 7.93 -16.50 8.33
N LYS A 135 8.11 -17.70 8.88
CA LYS A 135 9.02 -18.68 8.27
C LYS A 135 8.40 -19.12 6.93
N SER A 136 9.20 -19.04 5.88
CA SER A 136 8.85 -19.71 4.64
C SER A 136 9.07 -21.19 4.88
N GLU A 137 8.02 -21.94 5.20
CA GLU A 137 8.10 -23.40 5.09
C GLU A 137 8.29 -23.71 3.60
N VAL A 138 9.49 -24.21 3.30
CA VAL A 138 9.87 -24.79 2.01
C VAL A 138 9.12 -26.08 1.83
#